data_AF-Q9VET4-F1
#
_entry.id   AF-Q9VET4-F1
#
_cell.length_a   1.000
_cell.length_b   1.000
_cell.length_c   1.000
_cell.angle_alpha   90.00
_cell.angle_beta   90.00
_cell.angle_gamma   90.00
#
_symmetry.space_group_name_H-M   'P 1'
#
loop_
_entity.id
_entity.type
_entity.pdbx_description
1 polymer ?
#
loop_
_entity_poly.entity_id
_entity_poly.type
_entity_poly.pdbx_seq_one_letter_code
_entity_poly.pdbx_strand_id
1 'polypeptide(L)'
;MFRMRPDIKNFYIERGVAYTEDREVVRQLTISGSRRFLKYQLLKYFSIFGKVEKLHWKKKKRSGSVLFYEATHAAKALYCTKHTIDGHDLYLQASTSWHPTPVEESGTLSAYDLPITDDIWWKVLDYLSLNERLNFAASCERFQAIYELDSHRINHVLNMKDVCTLTHRVIKRLMLLSGKHIHCVTGGPLHPNWPYLTEFVQLLGVSCPNLTELSFFKISVSLAHMTHLFDGANGLINITNISLRRCNLKDAHIYCLQMLSKLKSLDIRENFSIKGDSLKSLPISLEILNVSGCVDLSPKCLIQLAALSHLRELRCPGIVKFAKDNELYGRLAHYCPMLEVLELTDFMNVIQLGGLSRLHTLVIHSSAQLDYHVNNVLLTSIAESYSLRHLEILDSFGPMSDTSFDLSIFSQLKELRTLILHNQNFTTLHLMGLQKLSTLEFLDLSGSPNLSNEVVAKLTKSLSGLRRLKVDFCPLITRQLTKILEGNPKLQVDF
;
A
#
# COMPACT_ATOMS: atom_id res chain seq x y z
N MET A 1 -0.63 -25.49 12.26
CA MET A 1 -1.17 -26.82 11.87
C MET A 1 -2.01 -26.62 10.62
N PHE A 2 -1.46 -26.85 9.42
CA PHE A 2 -2.20 -26.64 8.17
C PHE A 2 -3.26 -27.75 8.01
N ARG A 3 -4.55 -27.41 8.12
CA ARG A 3 -5.62 -28.23 7.52
C ARG A 3 -5.69 -27.83 6.05
N MET A 4 -5.52 -28.78 5.13
CA MET A 4 -5.69 -28.53 3.71
C MET A 4 -7.14 -28.06 3.47
N ARG A 5 -7.32 -26.96 2.73
CA ARG A 5 -8.65 -26.53 2.29
C ARG A 5 -9.07 -27.47 1.14
N PRO A 6 -10.20 -28.21 1.26
CA PRO A 6 -10.61 -29.20 0.26
C PRO A 6 -10.87 -28.63 -1.14
N ASP A 7 -11.18 -27.33 -1.23
CA ASP A 7 -11.78 -26.74 -2.43
C ASP A 7 -10.76 -26.15 -3.43
N ILE A 8 -9.46 -26.17 -3.13
CA ILE A 8 -8.44 -25.68 -4.07
C ILE A 8 -7.89 -26.87 -4.86
N LYS A 9 -8.39 -27.04 -6.09
CA LYS A 9 -7.75 -27.93 -7.08
C LYS A 9 -6.43 -27.29 -7.52
N ASN A 10 -5.32 -27.96 -7.24
CA ASN A 10 -3.97 -27.53 -7.63
C ASN A 10 -3.41 -28.29 -8.85
N PHE A 11 -4.29 -28.87 -9.65
CA PHE A 11 -3.96 -29.71 -10.80
C PHE A 11 -5.07 -29.67 -11.85
N TYR A 12 -4.72 -30.06 -13.07
CA TYR A 12 -5.66 -30.37 -14.15
C TYR A 12 -5.35 -31.75 -14.73
N ILE A 13 -6.32 -32.38 -15.41
CA ILE A 13 -6.12 -33.67 -16.07
C ILE A 13 -6.27 -33.47 -17.57
N GLU A 14 -5.26 -33.86 -18.34
CA GLU A 14 -5.27 -33.84 -19.79
C GLU A 14 -4.88 -35.23 -20.31
N ARG A 15 -5.67 -35.78 -21.23
CA ARG A 15 -5.43 -37.11 -21.85
C ARG A 15 -5.15 -38.23 -20.83
N GLY A 16 -5.80 -38.19 -19.66
CA GLY A 16 -5.66 -39.21 -18.61
C GLY A 16 -4.41 -39.08 -17.74
N VAL A 17 -3.63 -38.01 -17.88
CA VAL A 17 -2.48 -37.68 -17.04
C VAL A 17 -2.81 -36.42 -16.23
N ALA A 18 -2.50 -36.43 -14.94
CA ALA A 18 -2.66 -35.27 -14.08
C ALA A 18 -1.40 -34.41 -14.15
N TYR A 19 -1.61 -33.10 -14.26
CA TYR A 19 -0.56 -32.09 -14.32
C TYR A 19 -0.77 -31.06 -13.21
N THR A 20 0.31 -30.59 -12.60
CA THR A 20 0.24 -29.44 -11.69
C THR A 20 -0.01 -28.15 -12.45
N GLU A 21 -0.27 -27.05 -11.74
CA GLU A 21 -0.36 -25.70 -12.33
C GLU A 21 0.87 -25.35 -13.19
N ASP A 22 2.04 -25.89 -12.87
CA ASP A 22 3.30 -25.70 -13.60
C ASP A 22 3.47 -26.65 -14.80
N ARG A 23 2.42 -27.38 -15.20
CA ARG A 23 2.43 -28.42 -16.26
C ARG A 23 3.35 -29.62 -16.00
N GLU A 24 3.74 -29.85 -14.74
CA GLU A 24 4.52 -31.03 -14.34
C GLU A 24 3.63 -32.27 -14.18
N VAL A 25 4.11 -33.41 -14.65
CA VAL A 25 3.41 -34.70 -14.54
C VAL A 25 3.32 -35.14 -13.07
N VAL A 26 2.10 -35.41 -12.62
CA VAL A 26 1.82 -35.81 -11.24
C VAL A 26 1.91 -37.33 -11.10
N ARG A 27 2.90 -37.79 -10.34
CA ARG A 27 2.98 -39.19 -9.85
C ARG A 27 2.76 -39.31 -8.35
N GLN A 28 3.02 -38.24 -7.60
CA GLN A 28 2.89 -38.20 -6.15
C GLN A 28 1.66 -37.39 -5.74
N LEU A 29 0.91 -37.90 -4.77
CA LEU A 29 -0.25 -37.22 -4.18
C LEU A 29 0.00 -36.94 -2.71
N THR A 30 -0.46 -35.79 -2.23
CA THR A 30 -0.55 -35.49 -0.79
C THR A 30 -1.89 -36.00 -0.27
N ILE A 31 -1.84 -36.61 0.91
CA ILE A 31 -3.00 -37.22 1.56
C ILE A 31 -3.26 -36.49 2.88
N SER A 32 -4.51 -36.14 3.15
CA SER A 32 -4.96 -35.68 4.46
C SER A 32 -6.24 -36.40 4.88
N GLY A 33 -6.35 -36.77 6.15
CA GLY A 33 -7.46 -37.60 6.64
C GLY A 33 -8.19 -37.00 7.83
N SER A 34 -9.50 -37.24 7.87
CA SER A 34 -10.34 -36.93 9.04
C SER A 34 -9.94 -37.78 10.27
N ARG A 35 -9.45 -39.00 10.05
CA ARG A 35 -9.02 -39.95 11.09
C ARG A 35 -7.57 -40.41 10.92
N ARG A 36 -7.06 -41.08 11.96
CA ARG A 36 -5.79 -41.82 11.97
C ARG A 36 -5.93 -43.17 11.27
N PHE A 37 -5.75 -43.20 9.95
CA PHE A 37 -5.71 -44.46 9.19
C PHE A 37 -4.45 -45.29 9.52
N LEU A 38 -4.55 -46.61 9.37
CA LEU A 38 -3.40 -47.51 9.38
C LEU A 38 -2.76 -47.53 7.98
N LYS A 39 -1.43 -47.64 7.93
CA LYS A 39 -0.68 -47.56 6.66
C LYS A 39 -1.12 -48.64 5.67
N TYR A 40 -1.45 -49.84 6.13
CA TYR A 40 -1.92 -50.92 5.26
C TYR A 40 -3.31 -50.66 4.67
N GLN A 41 -4.21 -49.99 5.41
CA GLN A 41 -5.55 -49.63 4.90
C GLN A 41 -5.41 -48.66 3.72
N LEU A 42 -4.56 -47.64 3.88
CA LEU A 42 -4.26 -46.69 2.82
C LEU A 42 -3.58 -47.37 1.62
N LEU A 43 -2.60 -48.25 1.86
CA LEU A 43 -1.93 -48.96 0.77
C LEU A 43 -2.92 -49.81 -0.03
N LYS A 44 -3.74 -50.63 0.66
CA LYS A 44 -4.78 -51.45 0.03
C LYS A 44 -5.76 -50.58 -0.77
N TYR A 45 -6.15 -49.44 -0.23
CA TYR A 45 -7.04 -48.49 -0.91
C TYR A 45 -6.40 -47.91 -2.16
N PHE A 46 -5.19 -47.35 -2.08
CA PHE A 46 -4.56 -46.72 -3.24
C PHE A 46 -4.17 -47.72 -4.34
N SER A 47 -3.94 -48.98 -3.99
CA SER A 47 -3.66 -50.05 -4.96
C SER A 47 -4.80 -50.27 -5.97
N ILE A 48 -6.04 -49.84 -5.69
CA ILE A 48 -7.16 -49.96 -6.66
C ILE A 48 -6.97 -49.06 -7.89
N PHE A 49 -6.21 -47.97 -7.76
CA PHE A 49 -5.95 -47.03 -8.86
C PHE A 49 -4.74 -47.43 -9.72
N GLY A 50 -3.88 -48.31 -9.17
CA GLY A 50 -2.71 -48.83 -9.84
C GLY A 50 -1.56 -49.14 -8.88
N LYS A 51 -0.38 -49.45 -9.43
CA LYS A 51 0.79 -49.82 -8.65
C LYS A 51 1.31 -48.63 -7.83
N VAL A 52 1.29 -48.77 -6.51
CA VAL A 52 1.87 -47.81 -5.56
C VAL A 52 3.35 -48.13 -5.40
N GLU A 53 4.21 -47.14 -5.67
CA GLU A 53 5.66 -47.25 -5.50
C GLU A 53 6.04 -46.99 -4.04
N LYS A 54 5.50 -45.94 -3.44
CA LYS A 54 5.83 -45.56 -2.06
C LYS A 54 4.64 -44.93 -1.35
N LEU A 55 4.43 -45.28 -0.09
CA LEU A 55 3.43 -44.66 0.78
C LEU A 55 4.10 -44.17 2.07
N HIS A 56 3.94 -42.88 2.35
CA HIS A 56 4.35 -42.27 3.59
C HIS A 56 3.11 -41.74 4.34
N TRP A 57 2.94 -42.13 5.60
CA TRP A 57 1.78 -41.68 6.39
C TRP A 57 2.19 -41.39 7.83
N LYS A 58 1.93 -40.16 8.28
CA LYS A 58 2.21 -39.71 9.64
C LYS A 58 0.91 -39.77 10.44
N LYS A 59 0.65 -40.90 11.10
CA LYS A 59 -0.57 -41.17 11.89
C LYS A 59 -0.92 -40.02 12.87
N LYS A 60 0.07 -39.40 13.52
CA LYS A 60 -0.14 -38.26 14.44
C LYS A 60 -0.63 -37.00 13.70
N LYS A 61 -0.07 -36.70 12.53
CA LYS A 61 -0.42 -35.53 11.71
C LYS A 61 -1.67 -35.74 10.85
N ARG A 62 -2.16 -36.98 10.73
CA ARG A 62 -3.25 -37.38 9.82
C ARG A 62 -2.99 -36.92 8.38
N SER A 63 -1.73 -36.95 8.00
CA SER A 63 -1.28 -36.53 6.67
C SER A 63 -0.10 -37.37 6.19
N GLY A 64 0.09 -37.41 4.88
CA GLY A 64 1.10 -38.24 4.24
C GLY A 64 1.18 -37.98 2.74
N SER A 65 1.84 -38.88 2.03
CA SER A 65 1.92 -38.88 0.58
C SER A 65 1.92 -40.31 0.01
N VAL A 66 1.42 -40.45 -1.20
CA VAL A 66 1.48 -41.68 -2.01
C VAL A 66 2.14 -41.37 -3.34
N LEU A 67 3.12 -42.16 -3.73
CA LEU A 67 3.80 -42.11 -5.02
C LEU A 67 3.33 -43.31 -5.83
N PHE A 68 2.80 -43.06 -7.02
CA PHE A 68 2.42 -44.09 -7.98
C PHE A 68 3.54 -44.37 -8.98
N TYR A 69 3.58 -45.61 -9.45
CA TYR A 69 4.54 -46.01 -10.47
C TYR A 69 4.31 -45.26 -11.78
N GLU A 70 3.06 -45.22 -12.26
CA GLU A 70 2.65 -44.48 -13.47
C GLU A 70 1.90 -43.19 -13.12
N ALA A 71 2.07 -42.15 -13.92
CA ALA A 71 1.33 -40.89 -13.76
C ALA A 71 -0.18 -41.05 -14.00
N THR A 72 -0.57 -41.95 -14.89
CA THR A 72 -1.97 -42.29 -15.16
C THR A 72 -2.65 -42.93 -13.94
N HIS A 73 -1.92 -43.65 -13.08
CA HIS A 73 -2.46 -44.20 -11.84
C HIS A 73 -2.75 -43.10 -10.80
N ALA A 74 -1.86 -42.12 -10.70
CA ALA A 74 -2.09 -40.95 -9.85
C ALA A 74 -3.28 -40.13 -10.36
N ALA A 75 -3.40 -39.95 -11.68
CA ALA A 75 -4.54 -39.28 -12.30
C ALA A 75 -5.88 -39.99 -12.00
N LYS A 76 -5.90 -41.33 -12.07
CA LYS A 76 -7.08 -42.14 -11.68
C LYS A 76 -7.55 -41.84 -10.26
N ALA A 77 -6.62 -41.73 -9.31
CA ALA A 77 -6.96 -41.35 -7.94
C ALA A 77 -7.46 -39.90 -7.86
N LEU A 78 -6.86 -38.97 -8.60
CA LEU A 78 -7.19 -37.54 -8.56
C LEU A 78 -8.51 -37.14 -9.25
N TYR A 79 -9.15 -38.00 -10.04
CA TYR A 79 -10.49 -37.71 -10.57
C TYR A 79 -11.51 -37.40 -9.47
N CYS A 80 -11.31 -37.94 -8.27
CA CYS A 80 -12.03 -37.57 -7.07
C CYS A 80 -11.02 -37.00 -6.05
N THR A 81 -11.21 -35.78 -5.56
CA THR A 81 -10.31 -35.25 -4.50
C THR A 81 -10.77 -35.63 -3.10
N LYS A 82 -12.00 -36.12 -2.94
CA LYS A 82 -12.59 -36.55 -1.68
C LYS A 82 -12.95 -38.04 -1.77
N HIS A 83 -12.21 -38.86 -1.05
CA HIS A 83 -12.42 -40.29 -0.93
C HIS A 83 -13.00 -40.66 0.44
N THR A 84 -13.70 -41.78 0.50
CA THR A 84 -14.23 -42.33 1.75
C THR A 84 -13.68 -43.73 1.98
N ILE A 85 -13.06 -43.95 3.14
CA ILE A 85 -12.55 -45.27 3.58
C ILE A 85 -13.20 -45.57 4.93
N ASP A 86 -13.96 -46.66 5.02
CA ASP A 86 -14.68 -47.08 6.24
C ASP A 86 -15.56 -45.96 6.83
N GLY A 87 -16.25 -45.20 5.97
CA GLY A 87 -17.09 -44.05 6.38
C GLY A 87 -16.32 -42.79 6.78
N HIS A 88 -15.00 -42.76 6.61
CA HIS A 88 -14.17 -41.60 6.95
C HIS A 88 -13.56 -40.92 5.71
N ASP A 89 -13.63 -39.59 5.73
CA ASP A 89 -13.14 -38.76 4.63
C ASP A 89 -11.60 -38.71 4.58
N LEU A 90 -11.08 -38.86 3.37
CA LEU A 90 -9.69 -38.73 2.96
C LEU A 90 -9.62 -37.76 1.76
N TYR A 91 -8.78 -36.75 1.84
CA TYR A 91 -8.63 -35.73 0.81
C TYR A 91 -7.28 -35.85 0.10
N LEU A 92 -7.30 -35.73 -1.21
CA LEU A 92 -6.14 -35.81 -2.08
C LEU A 92 -5.86 -34.47 -2.77
N GLN A 93 -4.58 -34.19 -2.94
CA GLN A 93 -4.07 -33.12 -3.80
C GLN A 93 -2.86 -33.63 -4.58
N ALA A 94 -2.59 -33.03 -5.73
CA ALA A 94 -1.34 -33.28 -6.44
C ALA A 94 -0.16 -32.84 -5.56
N SER A 95 0.90 -33.65 -5.51
CA SER A 95 2.18 -33.31 -4.89
C SER A 95 3.24 -33.28 -5.97
N THR A 96 4.01 -32.19 -6.05
CA THR A 96 5.26 -32.23 -6.79
C THR A 96 6.31 -32.98 -5.97
N SER A 97 7.11 -33.83 -6.62
CA SER A 97 8.46 -34.13 -6.14
C SER A 97 9.32 -32.92 -6.48
N TRP A 98 10.16 -32.46 -5.54
CA TRP A 98 11.17 -31.42 -5.84
C TRP A 98 12.14 -31.85 -6.95
N HIS A 99 12.29 -33.16 -7.14
CA HIS A 99 13.07 -33.73 -8.22
C HIS A 99 12.25 -33.69 -9.50
N PRO A 100 12.66 -32.92 -10.53
CA PRO A 100 12.16 -33.16 -11.88
C PRO A 100 12.45 -34.61 -12.23
N THR A 101 11.44 -35.33 -12.71
CA THR A 101 11.71 -36.54 -13.49
C THR A 101 12.46 -36.07 -14.74
N PRO A 102 13.71 -36.52 -14.99
CA PRO A 102 14.35 -36.22 -16.25
C PRO A 102 13.48 -36.84 -17.34
N VAL A 103 12.83 -35.99 -18.13
CA VAL A 103 12.36 -36.41 -19.44
C VAL A 103 13.64 -36.46 -20.26
N GLU A 104 14.18 -37.66 -20.48
CA GLU A 104 15.19 -37.88 -21.51
C GLU A 104 14.52 -37.61 -22.87
N GLU A 105 14.40 -36.35 -23.28
CA GLU A 105 14.18 -36.04 -24.68
C GLU A 105 15.52 -36.26 -25.40
N SER A 106 15.68 -37.45 -25.96
CA SER A 106 16.77 -37.78 -26.87
C SER A 106 16.76 -36.77 -28.04
N GLY A 107 17.72 -35.84 -28.06
CA GLY A 107 17.91 -34.87 -29.15
C GLY A 107 17.99 -33.39 -28.75
N THR A 108 17.90 -33.05 -27.46
CA THR A 108 18.09 -31.66 -27.02
C THR A 108 19.56 -31.23 -27.06
N LEU A 109 19.87 -30.21 -27.86
CA LEU A 109 21.14 -29.46 -27.76
C LEU A 109 21.30 -28.91 -26.34
N SER A 110 22.50 -29.00 -25.77
CA SER A 110 22.79 -28.36 -24.49
C SER A 110 22.66 -26.85 -24.66
N ALA A 111 22.14 -26.15 -23.65
CA ALA A 111 22.15 -24.69 -23.65
C ALA A 111 23.57 -24.12 -23.75
N TYR A 112 24.60 -24.88 -23.34
CA TYR A 112 26.01 -24.53 -23.51
C TYR A 112 26.51 -24.64 -24.96
N ASP A 113 25.82 -25.40 -25.80
CA ASP A 113 26.17 -25.57 -27.22
C ASP A 113 25.53 -24.51 -28.12
N LEU A 114 24.65 -23.66 -27.56
CA LEU A 114 24.04 -22.55 -28.31
C LEU A 114 25.11 -21.49 -28.62
N PRO A 115 25.38 -21.18 -29.90
CA PRO A 115 26.42 -20.23 -30.33
C PRO A 115 26.00 -18.75 -30.13
N ILE A 116 25.15 -18.49 -29.15
CA ILE A 116 24.58 -17.17 -28.83
C ILE A 116 25.29 -16.66 -27.59
N THR A 117 25.77 -15.41 -27.63
CA THR A 117 26.43 -14.77 -26.48
C THR A 117 25.41 -14.43 -25.39
N ASP A 118 25.86 -14.37 -24.14
CA ASP A 118 25.00 -14.07 -22.98
C ASP A 118 24.35 -12.67 -23.09
N ASP A 119 24.99 -11.73 -23.78
CA ASP A 119 24.45 -10.39 -24.06
C ASP A 119 23.09 -10.41 -24.78
N ILE A 120 22.90 -11.38 -25.68
CA ILE A 120 21.63 -11.52 -26.42
C ILE A 120 20.54 -12.03 -25.48
N TRP A 121 20.88 -12.96 -24.58
CA TRP A 121 19.93 -13.49 -23.61
C TRP A 121 19.46 -12.43 -22.61
N TRP A 122 20.32 -11.49 -22.20
CA TRP A 122 19.89 -10.34 -21.40
C TRP A 122 18.84 -9.50 -22.11
N LYS A 123 19.02 -9.24 -23.42
CA LYS A 123 17.99 -8.55 -24.20
C LYS A 123 16.69 -9.35 -24.29
N VAL A 124 16.76 -10.67 -24.39
CA VAL A 124 15.56 -11.52 -24.38
C VAL A 124 14.80 -11.37 -23.05
N LEU A 125 15.51 -11.36 -21.91
CA LEU A 125 14.87 -11.18 -20.60
C LEU A 125 14.07 -9.87 -20.53
N ASP A 126 14.55 -8.78 -21.13
CA ASP A 126 13.81 -7.51 -21.16
C ASP A 126 12.42 -7.63 -21.80
N TYR A 127 12.22 -8.55 -22.76
CA TYR A 127 10.93 -8.79 -23.42
C TYR A 127 10.01 -9.77 -22.69
N LEU A 128 10.52 -10.51 -21.71
CA LEU A 128 9.75 -11.52 -20.99
C LEU A 128 9.05 -10.93 -19.75
N SER A 129 7.85 -11.42 -19.45
CA SER A 129 7.18 -11.14 -18.16
C SER A 129 7.93 -11.81 -17.00
N LEU A 130 7.64 -11.38 -15.76
CA LEU A 130 8.25 -11.96 -14.56
C LEU A 130 8.14 -13.49 -14.50
N ASN A 131 6.96 -14.03 -14.81
CA ASN A 131 6.72 -15.47 -14.83
C ASN A 131 7.58 -16.16 -15.91
N GLU A 132 7.61 -15.60 -17.12
CA GLU A 132 8.40 -16.15 -18.23
C GLU A 132 9.90 -16.09 -17.96
N ARG A 133 10.42 -15.02 -17.34
CA ARG A 133 11.84 -14.94 -16.93
C ARG A 133 12.19 -16.02 -15.92
N LEU A 134 11.32 -16.27 -14.94
CA LEU A 134 11.55 -17.29 -13.92
C LEU A 134 11.44 -18.71 -14.49
N ASN A 135 10.56 -18.93 -15.47
CA ASN A 135 10.46 -20.20 -16.19
C ASN A 135 11.65 -20.39 -17.14
N PHE A 136 12.13 -19.33 -17.78
CA PHE A 136 13.38 -19.33 -18.55
C PHE A 136 14.57 -19.70 -17.67
N ALA A 137 14.70 -19.09 -16.50
CA ALA A 137 15.70 -19.45 -15.50
C ALA A 137 15.54 -20.89 -14.97
N ALA A 138 14.37 -21.50 -15.13
CA ALA A 138 14.11 -22.87 -14.69
C ALA A 138 14.51 -23.93 -15.72
N SER A 139 14.77 -23.57 -16.97
CA SER A 139 15.00 -24.55 -18.04
C SER A 139 16.41 -25.15 -18.04
N CYS A 140 17.44 -24.38 -17.65
CA CYS A 140 18.81 -24.88 -17.50
C CYS A 140 19.68 -23.99 -16.60
N GLU A 141 20.82 -24.54 -16.15
CA GLU A 141 21.77 -23.83 -15.26
C GLU A 141 22.36 -22.56 -15.89
N ARG A 142 22.68 -22.59 -17.20
CA ARG A 142 23.17 -21.41 -17.93
C ARG A 142 22.19 -20.25 -17.86
N PHE A 143 20.90 -20.51 -18.10
CA PHE A 143 19.87 -19.48 -18.09
C PHE A 143 19.52 -19.02 -16.68
N GLN A 144 19.65 -19.90 -15.68
CA GLN A 144 19.57 -19.47 -14.28
C GLN A 144 20.68 -18.49 -13.93
N ALA A 145 21.93 -18.78 -14.32
CA ALA A 145 23.07 -17.88 -14.06
C ALA A 145 22.89 -16.52 -14.75
N ILE A 146 22.41 -16.51 -16.01
CA ILE A 146 22.07 -15.29 -16.74
C ILE A 146 20.99 -14.49 -16.00
N TYR A 147 19.91 -15.15 -15.55
CA TYR A 147 18.86 -14.49 -14.78
C TYR A 147 19.36 -13.96 -13.44
N GLU A 148 20.18 -14.71 -12.70
CA GLU A 148 20.73 -14.27 -11.41
C GLU A 148 21.59 -13.01 -11.56
N LEU A 149 22.43 -12.94 -12.59
CA LEU A 149 23.21 -11.73 -12.90
C LEU A 149 22.31 -10.54 -13.22
N ASP A 150 21.26 -10.76 -14.00
CA ASP A 150 20.33 -9.70 -14.42
C ASP A 150 19.30 -9.34 -13.31
N SER A 151 19.07 -10.24 -12.36
CA SER A 151 18.16 -10.02 -11.23
C SER A 151 18.58 -8.84 -10.36
N HIS A 152 19.89 -8.60 -10.27
CA HIS A 152 20.45 -7.42 -9.63
C HIS A 152 20.04 -6.13 -10.34
N ARG A 153 19.82 -6.14 -11.66
CA ARG A 153 19.46 -4.94 -12.45
C ARG A 153 17.95 -4.67 -12.42
N ILE A 154 17.13 -5.72 -12.50
CA ILE A 154 15.69 -5.55 -12.80
C ILE A 154 14.77 -5.74 -11.59
N ASN A 155 15.12 -6.60 -10.63
CA ASN A 155 14.17 -7.03 -9.59
C ASN A 155 14.23 -6.19 -8.30
N HIS A 156 14.53 -4.90 -8.39
CA HIS A 156 14.51 -4.01 -7.23
C HIS A 156 13.11 -3.72 -6.71
N VAL A 157 12.13 -3.65 -7.62
CA VAL A 157 10.73 -3.34 -7.32
C VAL A 157 9.87 -4.50 -7.79
N LEU A 158 9.16 -5.12 -6.85
CA LEU A 158 8.25 -6.22 -7.12
C LEU A 158 6.80 -5.72 -7.13
N ASN A 159 6.13 -5.80 -8.28
CA ASN A 159 4.73 -5.42 -8.40
C ASN A 159 3.80 -6.61 -8.11
N MET A 160 2.85 -6.43 -7.19
CA MET A 160 1.87 -7.47 -6.83
C MET A 160 1.02 -7.93 -8.01
N LYS A 161 0.80 -7.10 -9.03
CA LYS A 161 0.13 -7.49 -10.27
C LYS A 161 0.84 -8.66 -10.94
N ASP A 162 2.18 -8.62 -10.99
CA ASP A 162 3.00 -9.66 -11.60
C ASP A 162 3.14 -10.87 -10.67
N VAL A 163 3.33 -10.63 -9.38
CA VAL A 163 3.40 -11.69 -8.35
C VAL A 163 2.14 -12.55 -8.32
N CYS A 164 0.96 -11.94 -8.49
CA CYS A 164 -0.32 -12.64 -8.50
C CYS A 164 -0.47 -13.63 -9.67
N THR A 165 0.38 -13.53 -10.70
CA THR A 165 0.39 -14.48 -11.83
C THR A 165 1.23 -15.73 -11.55
N LEU A 166 2.03 -15.71 -10.48
CA LEU A 166 2.99 -16.76 -10.18
C LEU A 166 2.34 -17.89 -9.38
N THR A 167 2.72 -19.12 -9.71
CA THR A 167 2.42 -20.30 -8.90
C THR A 167 3.31 -20.31 -7.65
N HIS A 168 2.94 -21.12 -6.65
CA HIS A 168 3.74 -21.29 -5.44
C HIS A 168 5.20 -21.71 -5.71
N ARG A 169 5.46 -22.53 -6.75
CA ARG A 169 6.81 -22.95 -7.12
C ARG A 169 7.61 -21.78 -7.68
N VAL A 170 6.99 -21.01 -8.57
CA VAL A 170 7.62 -19.85 -9.20
C VAL A 170 7.90 -18.76 -8.16
N ILE A 171 7.02 -18.56 -7.17
CA ILE A 171 7.27 -17.66 -6.02
C ILE A 171 8.52 -18.09 -5.24
N LYS A 172 8.70 -19.37 -4.94
CA LYS A 172 9.91 -19.85 -4.26
C LYS A 172 11.17 -19.62 -5.07
N ARG A 173 11.10 -19.82 -6.39
CA ARG A 173 12.22 -19.55 -7.30
C ARG A 173 12.54 -18.06 -7.33
N LEU A 174 11.55 -17.18 -7.42
CA LEU A 174 11.72 -15.74 -7.31
C LEU A 174 12.49 -15.36 -6.03
N MET A 175 12.05 -15.89 -4.90
CA MET A 175 12.64 -15.59 -3.60
C MET A 175 14.08 -16.11 -3.47
N LEU A 176 14.36 -17.28 -4.06
CA LEU A 176 15.70 -17.86 -4.09
C LEU A 176 16.66 -17.06 -4.97
N LEU A 177 16.25 -16.71 -6.19
CA LEU A 177 17.13 -16.11 -7.19
C LEU A 177 17.25 -14.59 -7.02
N SER A 178 16.16 -13.92 -6.63
CA SER A 178 16.07 -12.45 -6.64
C SER A 178 15.87 -11.84 -5.25
N GLY A 179 15.53 -12.62 -4.22
CA GLY A 179 15.12 -12.10 -2.91
C GLY A 179 16.07 -11.05 -2.31
N LYS A 180 17.38 -11.31 -2.37
CA LYS A 180 18.44 -10.40 -1.88
C LYS A 180 18.50 -9.05 -2.61
N HIS A 181 17.89 -8.94 -3.78
CA HIS A 181 17.90 -7.74 -4.62
C HIS A 181 16.59 -6.93 -4.55
N ILE A 182 15.56 -7.45 -3.90
CA ILE A 182 14.26 -6.80 -3.76
C ILE A 182 14.36 -5.74 -2.65
N HIS A 183 14.07 -4.48 -3.00
CA HIS A 183 14.08 -3.33 -2.09
C HIS A 183 12.70 -2.73 -1.90
N CYS A 184 11.79 -2.90 -2.87
CA CYS A 184 10.42 -2.41 -2.82
C CYS A 184 9.43 -3.50 -3.25
N VAL A 185 8.32 -3.64 -2.53
CA VAL A 185 7.18 -4.46 -2.94
C VAL A 185 5.95 -3.55 -2.97
N THR A 186 5.24 -3.48 -4.10
CA THR A 186 4.15 -2.53 -4.31
C THR A 186 2.95 -3.12 -5.04
N GLY A 187 1.74 -2.67 -4.74
CA GLY A 187 0.55 -2.88 -5.56
C GLY A 187 -0.69 -3.38 -4.82
N GLY A 188 -1.63 -3.91 -5.59
CA GLY A 188 -2.94 -4.38 -5.17
C GLY A 188 -4.09 -3.68 -5.92
N PRO A 189 -5.36 -4.13 -5.76
CA PRO A 189 -5.80 -5.29 -4.97
C PRO A 189 -5.27 -6.61 -5.55
N LEU A 190 -5.26 -7.65 -4.72
CA LEU A 190 -4.94 -9.01 -5.19
C LEU A 190 -6.05 -9.56 -6.07
N HIS A 191 -5.70 -10.49 -6.96
CA HIS A 191 -6.70 -11.31 -7.63
C HIS A 191 -7.52 -12.08 -6.57
N PRO A 192 -8.87 -12.08 -6.61
CA PRO A 192 -9.71 -12.71 -5.58
C PRO A 192 -9.41 -14.19 -5.31
N ASN A 193 -8.90 -14.90 -6.32
CA ASN A 193 -8.55 -16.32 -6.22
C ASN A 193 -7.07 -16.59 -5.98
N TRP A 194 -6.22 -15.58 -5.74
CA TRP A 194 -4.79 -15.83 -5.52
C TRP A 194 -4.55 -16.43 -4.12
N PRO A 195 -4.17 -17.71 -4.01
CA PRO A 195 -4.17 -18.41 -2.73
C PRO A 195 -2.85 -18.29 -1.97
N TYR A 196 -1.83 -17.66 -2.57
CA TYR A 196 -0.43 -17.75 -2.12
C TYR A 196 0.05 -16.57 -1.27
N LEU A 197 -0.86 -15.70 -0.80
CA LEU A 197 -0.49 -14.52 0.00
C LEU A 197 0.26 -14.92 1.28
N THR A 198 -0.20 -15.95 1.98
CA THR A 198 0.43 -16.38 3.24
C THR A 198 1.85 -16.88 3.01
N GLU A 199 2.07 -17.74 2.01
CA GLU A 199 3.38 -18.28 1.65
C GLU A 199 4.30 -17.17 1.14
N PHE A 200 3.78 -16.27 0.31
CA PHE A 200 4.53 -15.12 -0.19
C PHE A 200 5.04 -14.23 0.94
N VAL A 201 4.15 -13.87 1.88
CA VAL A 201 4.50 -13.07 3.06
C VAL A 201 5.55 -13.76 3.93
N GLN A 202 5.44 -15.07 4.14
CA GLN A 202 6.43 -15.84 4.91
C GLN A 202 7.80 -15.83 4.22
N LEU A 203 7.83 -15.92 2.90
CA LEU A 203 9.08 -15.88 2.14
C LEU A 203 9.68 -14.47 2.09
N LEU A 204 8.86 -13.41 2.02
CA LEU A 204 9.36 -12.03 2.03
C LEU A 204 10.24 -11.78 3.26
N GLY A 205 9.76 -12.14 4.46
CA GLY A 205 10.52 -11.93 5.70
C GLY A 205 11.86 -12.66 5.73
N VAL A 206 11.93 -13.87 5.15
CA VAL A 206 13.14 -14.71 5.19
C VAL A 206 14.11 -14.41 4.05
N SER A 207 13.60 -14.06 2.87
CA SER A 207 14.38 -14.02 1.63
C SER A 207 14.73 -12.61 1.16
N CYS A 208 14.10 -11.57 1.72
CA CYS A 208 14.28 -10.18 1.28
C CYS A 208 14.91 -9.29 2.36
N PRO A 209 16.19 -9.50 2.74
CA PRO A 209 16.84 -8.75 3.81
C PRO A 209 17.03 -7.25 3.49
N ASN A 210 17.01 -6.88 2.20
CA ASN A 210 17.20 -5.51 1.72
C ASN A 210 15.88 -4.78 1.44
N LEU A 211 14.73 -5.37 1.81
CA LEU A 211 13.44 -4.73 1.61
C LEU A 211 13.30 -3.51 2.53
N THR A 212 13.25 -2.33 1.92
CA THR A 212 13.11 -1.04 2.61
C THR A 212 11.71 -0.46 2.47
N GLU A 213 10.96 -0.85 1.44
CA GLU A 213 9.63 -0.31 1.15
C GLU A 213 8.59 -1.40 0.91
N LEU A 214 7.44 -1.29 1.58
CA LEU A 214 6.27 -2.13 1.35
C LEU A 214 5.03 -1.26 1.14
N SER A 215 4.37 -1.40 -0.01
CA SER A 215 3.17 -0.65 -0.35
C SER A 215 2.05 -1.58 -0.82
N PHE A 216 1.14 -1.90 0.09
CA PHE A 216 -0.07 -2.65 -0.20
C PHE A 216 -1.29 -1.73 -0.25
N PHE A 217 -2.06 -1.87 -1.32
CA PHE A 217 -3.33 -1.18 -1.51
C PHE A 217 -4.47 -2.18 -1.69
N LYS A 218 -5.50 -2.11 -0.84
CA LYS A 218 -6.65 -3.03 -0.87
C LYS A 218 -6.24 -4.51 -0.80
N ILE A 219 -5.22 -4.82 -0.01
CA ILE A 219 -4.80 -6.19 0.30
C ILE A 219 -5.18 -6.49 1.74
N SER A 220 -6.16 -7.36 1.96
CA SER A 220 -6.55 -7.74 3.32
C SER A 220 -5.43 -8.53 3.99
N VAL A 221 -4.75 -7.91 4.95
CA VAL A 221 -3.73 -8.58 5.75
C VAL A 221 -4.33 -9.05 7.07
N SER A 222 -4.07 -10.32 7.41
CA SER A 222 -4.46 -10.87 8.71
C SER A 222 -3.39 -10.54 9.74
N LEU A 223 -3.72 -10.68 11.03
CA LEU A 223 -2.74 -10.56 12.10
C LEU A 223 -1.55 -11.52 11.91
N ALA A 224 -1.79 -12.75 11.46
CA ALA A 224 -0.72 -13.70 11.16
C ALA A 224 0.21 -13.22 10.04
N HIS A 225 -0.33 -12.52 9.02
CA HIS A 225 0.50 -11.90 7.99
C HIS A 225 1.38 -10.80 8.57
N MET A 226 0.81 -9.92 9.41
CA MET A 226 1.57 -8.85 10.08
C MET A 226 2.68 -9.43 10.97
N THR A 227 2.41 -10.49 11.72
CA THR A 227 3.41 -11.18 12.54
C THR A 227 4.55 -11.73 11.70
N HIS A 228 4.24 -12.38 10.56
CA HIS A 228 5.29 -12.88 9.67
C HIS A 228 6.10 -11.77 8.99
N LEU A 229 5.48 -10.63 8.68
CA LEU A 229 6.16 -9.50 8.06
C LEU A 229 7.04 -8.74 9.05
N PHE A 230 6.58 -8.51 10.28
CA PHE A 230 7.17 -7.47 11.14
C PHE A 230 7.52 -7.94 12.55
N ASP A 231 6.73 -8.85 13.12
CA ASP A 231 6.82 -9.26 14.54
C ASP A 231 7.32 -10.71 14.66
N GLY A 232 8.51 -10.96 14.12
CA GLY A 232 9.14 -12.27 14.12
C GLY A 232 10.65 -12.22 13.91
N ALA A 233 11.34 -13.34 14.20
CA ALA A 233 12.80 -13.44 14.06
C ALA A 233 13.30 -13.15 12.63
N ASN A 234 12.44 -13.39 11.63
CA ASN A 234 12.69 -13.08 10.22
C ASN A 234 11.80 -11.92 9.75
N GLY A 235 11.49 -10.97 10.63
CA GLY A 235 10.74 -9.77 10.27
C GLY A 235 11.57 -8.85 9.38
N LEU A 236 10.90 -7.96 8.66
CA LEU A 236 11.46 -6.95 7.78
C LEU A 236 12.09 -5.80 8.57
N ILE A 237 13.12 -6.09 9.37
CA ILE A 237 13.75 -5.15 10.31
C ILE A 237 14.40 -3.93 9.64
N ASN A 238 14.69 -4.02 8.34
CA ASN A 238 15.29 -2.94 7.56
C ASN A 238 14.28 -1.99 6.91
N ILE A 239 12.98 -2.25 7.09
CA ILE A 239 11.94 -1.48 6.44
C ILE A 239 11.90 -0.04 6.95
N THR A 240 11.87 0.91 6.03
CA THR A 240 11.81 2.36 6.32
C THR A 240 10.45 2.94 5.96
N ASN A 241 9.76 2.38 4.96
CA ASN A 241 8.51 2.91 4.45
C ASN A 241 7.46 1.81 4.35
N ILE A 242 6.33 1.99 5.03
CA ILE A 242 5.18 1.08 4.99
C ILE A 242 3.95 1.86 4.54
N SER A 243 3.26 1.37 3.51
CA SER A 243 1.94 1.80 3.11
C SER A 243 1.01 0.59 3.10
N LEU A 244 -0.04 0.60 3.91
CA LEU A 244 -1.03 -0.48 4.07
C LEU A 244 -2.44 0.09 3.93
N ARG A 245 -2.72 0.71 2.79
CA ARG A 245 -3.93 1.48 2.54
C ARG A 245 -5.12 0.59 2.27
N ARG A 246 -6.26 0.85 2.92
CA ARG A 246 -7.48 0.01 2.79
C ARG A 246 -7.20 -1.49 2.98
N CYS A 247 -6.33 -1.84 3.91
CA CYS A 247 -5.87 -3.22 4.12
C CYS A 247 -6.63 -3.97 5.24
N ASN A 248 -7.76 -3.40 5.70
CA ASN A 248 -8.61 -3.94 6.77
C ASN A 248 -7.88 -4.06 8.12
N LEU A 249 -7.00 -3.10 8.41
CA LEU A 249 -6.25 -3.04 9.67
C LEU A 249 -7.14 -2.65 10.85
N LYS A 250 -6.64 -3.01 12.03
CA LYS A 250 -7.19 -2.75 13.38
C LYS A 250 -6.01 -2.46 14.30
N ASP A 251 -6.23 -1.91 15.48
CA ASP A 251 -5.18 -1.60 16.45
C ASP A 251 -4.26 -2.81 16.76
N ALA A 252 -4.83 -4.01 16.83
CA ALA A 252 -4.07 -5.27 17.01
C ALA A 252 -2.95 -5.47 15.97
N HIS A 253 -3.15 -5.01 14.73
CA HIS A 253 -2.16 -5.14 13.65
C HIS A 253 -1.02 -4.12 13.78
N ILE A 254 -1.30 -2.94 14.35
CA ILE A 254 -0.33 -1.86 14.50
C ILE A 254 0.72 -2.20 15.55
N TYR A 255 0.36 -2.98 16.58
CA TYR A 255 1.32 -3.48 17.57
C TYR A 255 2.48 -4.28 16.94
N CYS A 256 2.25 -4.95 15.81
CA CYS A 256 3.31 -5.68 15.10
C CYS A 256 4.41 -4.76 14.54
N LEU A 257 4.18 -3.44 14.47
CA LEU A 257 5.16 -2.48 13.93
C LEU A 257 6.11 -1.93 15.02
N GLN A 258 5.86 -2.24 16.30
CA GLN A 258 6.57 -1.62 17.42
C GLN A 258 8.09 -1.81 17.37
N MET A 259 8.56 -2.91 16.78
CA MET A 259 9.98 -3.27 16.75
C MET A 259 10.75 -2.78 15.52
N LEU A 260 10.08 -2.07 14.62
CA LEU A 260 10.69 -1.57 13.38
C LEU A 260 11.48 -0.28 13.64
N SER A 261 12.68 -0.41 14.22
CA SER A 261 13.52 0.73 14.64
C SER A 261 14.04 1.62 13.52
N LYS A 262 13.87 1.21 12.26
CA LYS A 262 14.24 1.99 11.06
C LYS A 262 13.04 2.58 10.33
N LEU A 263 11.82 2.30 10.79
CA LEU A 263 10.60 2.78 10.14
C LEU A 263 10.51 4.29 10.26
N LYS A 264 10.47 4.99 9.12
CA LYS A 264 10.38 6.45 9.02
C LYS A 264 9.01 6.91 8.54
N SER A 265 8.37 6.16 7.65
CA SER A 265 7.09 6.52 7.05
C SER A 265 6.07 5.41 7.18
N LEU A 266 4.89 5.75 7.70
CA LEU A 266 3.76 4.84 7.85
C LEU A 266 2.49 5.47 7.28
N ASP A 267 1.93 4.86 6.24
CA ASP A 267 0.65 5.22 5.65
C ASP A 267 -0.36 4.08 5.84
N ILE A 268 -1.30 4.29 6.75
CA ILE A 268 -2.38 3.34 7.08
C ILE A 268 -3.74 3.95 6.75
N ARG A 269 -3.80 4.86 5.80
CA ARG A 269 -5.05 5.55 5.46
C ARG A 269 -6.17 4.58 5.08
N GLU A 270 -7.38 4.99 5.39
CA GLU A 270 -8.63 4.32 5.01
C GLU A 270 -8.74 2.89 5.56
N ASN A 271 -8.16 2.65 6.74
CA ASN A 271 -8.42 1.45 7.54
C ASN A 271 -9.48 1.78 8.59
N PHE A 272 -10.74 1.54 8.21
CA PHE A 272 -11.90 2.04 8.95
C PHE A 272 -12.03 1.50 10.37
N SER A 273 -11.40 0.38 10.72
CA SER A 273 -11.52 -0.26 12.05
C SER A 273 -10.38 0.08 13.04
N ILE A 274 -9.51 1.04 12.71
CA ILE A 274 -8.48 1.54 13.64
C ILE A 274 -9.11 2.56 14.59
N LYS A 275 -9.01 2.34 15.90
CA LYS A 275 -9.57 3.22 16.94
C LYS A 275 -8.55 4.18 17.54
N GLY A 276 -7.27 3.84 17.46
CA GLY A 276 -6.14 4.67 17.90
C GLY A 276 -5.48 4.22 19.21
N ASP A 277 -5.91 3.12 19.82
CA ASP A 277 -5.38 2.60 21.09
C ASP A 277 -3.91 2.13 20.97
N SER A 278 -3.49 1.76 19.77
CA SER A 278 -2.15 1.29 19.45
C SER A 278 -1.20 2.40 18.97
N LEU A 279 -1.62 3.67 18.86
CA LEU A 279 -0.74 4.71 18.31
C LEU A 279 0.50 4.97 19.18
N LYS A 280 0.37 4.81 20.50
CA LYS A 280 1.50 4.87 21.44
C LYS A 280 2.58 3.80 21.23
N SER A 281 2.28 2.71 20.51
CA SER A 281 3.24 1.61 20.27
C SER A 281 3.97 1.75 18.94
N LEU A 282 3.72 2.81 18.17
CA LEU A 282 4.48 3.08 16.96
C LEU A 282 5.96 3.32 17.30
N PRO A 283 6.89 2.92 16.42
CA PRO A 283 8.33 3.04 16.69
C PRO A 283 8.75 4.51 16.74
N ILE A 284 9.62 4.85 17.68
CA ILE A 284 10.11 6.23 17.90
C ILE A 284 10.84 6.83 16.69
N SER A 285 11.30 6.00 15.75
CA SER A 285 11.96 6.40 14.51
C SER A 285 11.01 7.03 13.50
N LEU A 286 9.69 6.96 13.72
CA LEU A 286 8.70 7.41 12.76
C LEU A 286 8.72 8.94 12.60
N GLU A 287 8.87 9.38 11.36
CA GLU A 287 8.92 10.80 10.95
C GLU A 287 7.63 11.23 10.24
N ILE A 288 6.99 10.34 9.50
CA ILE A 288 5.80 10.60 8.69
C ILE A 288 4.70 9.59 9.07
N LEU A 289 3.54 10.10 9.48
CA LEU A 289 2.36 9.30 9.78
C LEU A 289 1.16 9.78 8.97
N ASN A 290 0.56 8.89 8.20
CA ASN A 290 -0.71 9.11 7.52
C ASN A 290 -1.78 8.13 8.01
N VAL A 291 -2.82 8.70 8.64
CA VAL A 291 -4.01 8.01 9.15
C VAL A 291 -5.30 8.56 8.52
N SER A 292 -5.21 9.25 7.37
CA SER A 292 -6.35 9.84 6.67
C SER A 292 -7.49 8.83 6.49
N GLY A 293 -8.74 9.24 6.66
CA GLY A 293 -9.91 8.39 6.43
C GLY A 293 -10.04 7.16 7.34
N CYS A 294 -9.27 7.07 8.43
CA CYS A 294 -9.52 6.11 9.50
C CYS A 294 -10.74 6.57 10.32
N VAL A 295 -11.95 6.33 9.82
CA VAL A 295 -13.18 6.92 10.38
C VAL A 295 -13.44 6.56 11.84
N ASP A 296 -13.07 5.35 12.31
CA ASP A 296 -13.24 4.98 13.71
C ASP A 296 -12.14 5.54 14.64
N LEU A 297 -11.11 6.19 14.08
CA LEU A 297 -9.99 6.73 14.84
C LEU A 297 -10.50 7.88 15.71
N SER A 298 -10.44 7.68 17.03
CA SER A 298 -10.82 8.73 17.97
C SER A 298 -9.78 9.86 17.89
N PRO A 299 -10.19 11.12 17.62
CA PRO A 299 -9.25 12.24 17.59
C PRO A 299 -8.47 12.39 18.90
N LYS A 300 -9.09 12.08 20.05
CA LYS A 300 -8.43 12.08 21.36
C LYS A 300 -7.22 11.15 21.45
N CYS A 301 -7.16 10.08 20.64
CA CYS A 301 -6.03 9.16 20.64
C CYS A 301 -4.80 9.73 19.93
N LEU A 302 -4.92 10.83 19.17
CA LEU A 302 -3.77 11.51 18.57
C LEU A 302 -2.78 12.03 19.62
N ILE A 303 -3.23 12.29 20.86
CA ILE A 303 -2.35 12.64 21.98
C ILE A 303 -1.29 11.57 22.26
N GLN A 304 -1.54 10.32 21.87
CA GLN A 304 -0.59 9.22 22.02
C GLN A 304 0.64 9.37 21.11
N LEU A 305 0.57 10.21 20.08
CA LEU A 305 1.70 10.55 19.23
C LEU A 305 2.78 11.36 19.96
N ALA A 306 2.50 11.82 21.19
CA ALA A 306 3.49 12.41 22.09
C ALA A 306 4.73 11.52 22.30
N ALA A 307 4.60 10.20 22.12
CA ALA A 307 5.70 9.25 22.22
C ALA A 307 6.68 9.31 21.02
N LEU A 308 6.32 9.98 19.92
CA LEU A 308 7.07 10.01 18.66
C LEU A 308 7.88 11.30 18.54
N SER A 309 9.05 11.34 19.19
CA SER A 309 9.93 12.52 19.25
C SER A 309 10.48 12.99 17.90
N HIS A 310 10.40 12.16 16.86
CA HIS A 310 10.88 12.47 15.51
C HIS A 310 9.75 12.77 14.51
N LEU A 311 8.49 12.79 14.94
CA LEU A 311 7.36 13.02 14.05
C LEU A 311 7.40 14.45 13.48
N ARG A 312 7.47 14.55 12.15
CA ARG A 312 7.51 15.81 11.37
C ARG A 312 6.28 16.01 10.51
N GLU A 313 5.68 14.92 10.05
CA GLU A 313 4.51 14.99 9.18
C GLU A 313 3.38 14.14 9.75
N LEU A 314 2.24 14.78 9.98
CA LEU A 314 1.01 14.13 10.39
C LEU A 314 -0.11 14.46 9.41
N ARG A 315 -0.70 13.42 8.83
CA ARG A 315 -1.89 13.53 7.98
C ARG A 315 -3.03 12.73 8.60
N CYS A 316 -4.09 13.41 9.01
CA CYS A 316 -5.26 12.82 9.63
C CYS A 316 -6.62 13.41 9.19
N PRO A 317 -6.84 13.84 7.93
CA PRO A 317 -8.18 14.24 7.50
C PRO A 317 -9.16 13.06 7.53
N GLY A 318 -10.43 13.33 7.81
CA GLY A 318 -11.50 12.31 7.77
C GLY A 318 -11.52 11.35 8.97
N ILE A 319 -10.91 11.70 10.10
CA ILE A 319 -11.00 10.94 11.36
C ILE A 319 -12.29 11.34 12.11
N VAL A 320 -13.43 10.79 11.69
CA VAL A 320 -14.74 11.26 12.18
C VAL A 320 -15.17 10.53 13.44
N LYS A 321 -14.97 11.15 14.59
CA LYS A 321 -15.77 10.84 15.78
C LYS A 321 -16.07 12.14 16.50
N PHE A 322 -17.35 12.41 16.76
CA PHE A 322 -17.88 13.62 17.40
C PHE A 322 -17.11 14.03 18.67
N ALA A 323 -15.96 14.67 18.51
CA ALA A 323 -15.16 15.19 19.59
C ALA A 323 -15.42 16.69 19.59
N LYS A 324 -16.31 17.14 20.48
CA LYS A 324 -16.46 18.56 20.85
C LYS A 324 -15.24 19.06 21.66
N ASP A 325 -14.05 18.58 21.33
CA ASP A 325 -12.84 18.76 22.11
C ASP A 325 -12.00 19.85 21.45
N ASN A 326 -12.34 21.10 21.74
CA ASN A 326 -11.69 22.29 21.17
C ASN A 326 -10.19 22.37 21.55
N GLU A 327 -9.76 21.64 22.60
CA GLU A 327 -8.37 21.63 23.07
C GLU A 327 -7.52 20.54 22.42
N LEU A 328 -8.09 19.73 21.51
CA LEU A 328 -7.37 18.62 20.90
C LEU A 328 -6.12 19.10 20.15
N TYR A 329 -6.26 20.11 19.29
CA TYR A 329 -5.16 20.60 18.47
C TYR A 329 -4.13 21.38 19.29
N GLY A 330 -4.57 22.12 20.32
CA GLY A 330 -3.66 22.76 21.27
C GLY A 330 -2.80 21.73 22.02
N ARG A 331 -3.39 20.59 22.41
CA ARG A 331 -2.63 19.46 22.97
C ARG A 331 -1.70 18.82 21.94
N LEU A 332 -2.17 18.57 20.72
CA LEU A 332 -1.32 18.03 19.65
C LEU A 332 -0.09 18.94 19.41
N ALA A 333 -0.30 20.25 19.35
CA ALA A 333 0.76 21.24 19.22
C ALA A 333 1.76 21.18 20.38
N HIS A 334 1.27 21.02 21.60
CA HIS A 334 2.09 20.86 22.79
C HIS A 334 2.95 19.58 22.78
N TYR A 335 2.38 18.46 22.33
CA TYR A 335 3.06 17.15 22.37
C TYR A 335 3.92 16.85 21.15
N CYS A 336 3.67 17.50 20.01
CA CYS A 336 4.38 17.28 18.75
C CYS A 336 5.00 18.58 18.21
N PRO A 337 5.89 19.26 18.97
CA PRO A 337 6.43 20.57 18.58
C PRO A 337 7.32 20.54 17.33
N MET A 338 7.76 19.36 16.90
CA MET A 338 8.62 19.16 15.72
C MET A 338 7.86 19.03 14.40
N LEU A 339 6.52 19.13 14.42
CA LEU A 339 5.72 19.04 13.20
C LEU A 339 6.06 20.18 12.23
N GLU A 340 6.34 19.78 10.99
CA GLU A 340 6.63 20.62 9.84
C GLU A 340 5.48 20.61 8.83
N VAL A 341 4.72 19.51 8.78
CA VAL A 341 3.58 19.29 7.89
C VAL A 341 2.40 18.76 8.71
N LEU A 342 1.26 19.44 8.62
CA LEU A 342 0.03 19.03 9.27
C LEU A 342 -1.14 19.07 8.29
N GLU A 343 -1.81 17.94 8.11
CA GLU A 343 -3.06 17.83 7.36
C GLU A 343 -4.15 17.26 8.27
N LEU A 344 -5.27 17.96 8.41
CA LEU A 344 -6.35 17.60 9.34
C LEU A 344 -7.72 18.00 8.79
N THR A 345 -8.78 17.52 9.45
CA THR A 345 -10.14 18.06 9.23
C THR A 345 -10.48 19.01 10.36
N ASP A 346 -10.94 20.23 10.04
CA ASP A 346 -11.56 21.11 11.03
C ASP A 346 -13.06 20.83 11.11
N PHE A 347 -13.54 20.62 12.33
CA PHE A 347 -14.95 20.35 12.60
C PHE A 347 -15.67 21.54 13.23
N MET A 348 -14.95 22.49 13.83
CA MET A 348 -15.56 23.48 14.73
C MET A 348 -15.09 24.92 14.44
N ASN A 349 -14.15 25.15 13.53
CA ASN A 349 -13.50 26.45 13.32
C ASN A 349 -12.75 26.96 14.56
N VAL A 350 -12.21 26.05 15.38
CA VAL A 350 -11.48 26.36 16.63
C VAL A 350 -10.18 25.57 16.70
N ILE A 351 -9.46 25.45 15.59
CA ILE A 351 -8.11 24.90 15.63
C ILE A 351 -7.24 25.87 16.44
N GLN A 352 -6.48 25.32 17.39
CA GLN A 352 -5.40 26.01 18.08
C GLN A 352 -4.07 25.39 17.64
N LEU A 353 -3.30 26.12 16.84
CA LEU A 353 -1.98 25.70 16.33
C LEU A 353 -0.81 26.33 17.10
N GLY A 354 -1.11 27.15 18.11
CA GLY A 354 -0.10 27.79 18.95
C GLY A 354 0.92 26.76 19.48
N GLY A 355 2.21 27.08 19.31
CA GLY A 355 3.32 26.20 19.72
C GLY A 355 3.96 25.38 18.60
N LEU A 356 3.33 25.25 17.42
CA LEU A 356 3.93 24.61 16.25
C LEU A 356 4.87 25.54 15.49
N SER A 357 5.94 25.99 16.14
CA SER A 357 6.88 26.99 15.58
C SER A 357 7.69 26.52 14.37
N ARG A 358 7.61 25.23 14.03
CA ARG A 358 8.26 24.62 12.86
C ARG A 358 7.29 24.29 11.73
N LEU A 359 6.00 24.65 11.86
CA LEU A 359 5.01 24.31 10.85
C LEU A 359 5.25 25.14 9.58
N HIS A 360 5.53 24.47 8.48
CA HIS A 360 5.73 25.10 7.17
C HIS A 360 4.56 24.81 6.22
N THR A 361 3.87 23.68 6.40
CA THR A 361 2.74 23.25 5.58
C THR A 361 1.54 22.91 6.44
N LEU A 362 0.42 23.56 6.16
CA LEU A 362 -0.87 23.31 6.80
C LEU A 362 -1.93 23.08 5.73
N VAL A 363 -2.65 21.97 5.84
CA VAL A 363 -3.78 21.63 4.97
C VAL A 363 -5.00 21.33 5.85
N ILE A 364 -6.05 22.14 5.70
CA ILE A 364 -7.28 22.03 6.47
C ILE A 364 -8.39 21.56 5.55
N HIS A 365 -8.94 20.39 5.84
CA HIS A 365 -10.13 19.88 5.20
C HIS A 365 -11.36 20.31 5.98
N SER A 366 -12.40 20.76 5.29
CA SER A 366 -13.71 20.98 5.87
C SER A 366 -14.50 19.67 5.95
N SER A 367 -15.33 19.54 6.99
CA SER A 367 -16.30 18.45 7.10
C SER A 367 -17.55 18.78 6.28
N ALA A 368 -17.90 17.95 5.29
CA ALA A 368 -19.13 18.08 4.51
C ALA A 368 -20.44 18.01 5.33
N GLN A 369 -20.37 17.59 6.60
CA GLN A 369 -21.55 17.40 7.46
C GLN A 369 -21.98 18.67 8.22
N LEU A 370 -21.22 19.76 8.15
CA LEU A 370 -21.46 20.98 8.94
C LEU A 370 -21.42 22.22 8.05
N ASP A 371 -22.13 23.28 8.45
CA ASP A 371 -22.03 24.63 7.89
C ASP A 371 -20.64 25.21 8.20
N TYR A 372 -19.62 24.68 7.52
CA TYR A 372 -18.23 25.06 7.71
C TYR A 372 -17.93 26.30 6.87
N HIS A 373 -17.49 27.36 7.55
CA HIS A 373 -17.02 28.58 6.94
C HIS A 373 -15.76 29.06 7.64
N VAL A 374 -14.80 29.53 6.86
CA VAL A 374 -13.62 30.22 7.39
C VAL A 374 -14.08 31.42 8.22
N ASN A 375 -13.57 31.53 9.45
CA ASN A 375 -13.86 32.64 10.35
C ASN A 375 -12.57 33.24 10.92
N ASN A 376 -12.69 34.40 11.56
CA ASN A 376 -11.53 35.11 12.11
C ASN A 376 -10.80 34.33 13.21
N VAL A 377 -11.49 33.48 13.98
CA VAL A 377 -10.87 32.69 15.05
C VAL A 377 -9.87 31.70 14.44
N LEU A 378 -10.28 30.97 13.42
CA LEU A 378 -9.42 30.06 12.67
C LEU A 378 -8.25 30.82 12.01
N LEU A 379 -8.56 31.92 11.31
CA LEU A 379 -7.54 32.73 10.63
C LEU A 379 -6.48 33.26 11.62
N THR A 380 -6.91 33.72 12.80
CA THR A 380 -6.01 34.19 13.86
C THR A 380 -5.13 33.06 14.37
N SER A 381 -5.68 31.87 14.65
CA SER A 381 -4.84 30.75 15.09
C SER A 381 -3.83 30.31 14.03
N ILE A 382 -4.18 30.36 12.74
CA ILE A 382 -3.23 30.05 11.67
C ILE A 382 -2.13 31.13 11.61
N ALA A 383 -2.49 32.40 11.77
CA ALA A 383 -1.54 33.52 11.73
C ALA A 383 -0.49 33.49 12.86
N GLU A 384 -0.73 32.77 13.95
CA GLU A 384 0.26 32.50 15.00
C GLU A 384 1.42 31.62 14.53
N SER A 385 1.27 30.89 13.41
CA SER A 385 2.31 30.04 12.82
C SER A 385 3.18 30.84 11.83
N TYR A 386 4.06 31.72 12.34
CA TYR A 386 4.84 32.64 11.50
C TYR A 386 5.76 31.97 10.46
N SER A 387 6.12 30.70 10.65
CA SER A 387 6.95 29.89 9.75
C SER A 387 6.19 29.30 8.56
N LEU A 388 4.87 29.51 8.48
CA LEU A 388 4.03 28.88 7.47
C LEU A 388 4.37 29.39 6.06
N ARG A 389 4.68 28.45 5.16
CA ARG A 389 5.02 28.71 3.76
C ARG A 389 3.93 28.25 2.80
N HIS A 390 3.13 27.28 3.23
CA HIS A 390 2.09 26.64 2.44
C HIS A 390 0.83 26.45 3.28
N LEU A 391 -0.26 27.06 2.83
CA LEU A 391 -1.58 26.94 3.46
C LEU A 391 -2.62 26.50 2.44
N GLU A 392 -3.37 25.45 2.76
CA GLU A 392 -4.56 25.05 2.02
C GLU A 392 -5.77 24.95 2.95
N ILE A 393 -6.90 25.50 2.50
CA ILE A 393 -8.21 25.29 3.11
C ILE A 393 -9.14 24.73 2.03
N LEU A 394 -9.59 23.48 2.21
CA LEU A 394 -10.31 22.67 1.22
C LEU A 394 -11.78 22.45 1.60
N ASP A 395 -12.66 22.44 0.58
CA ASP A 395 -14.03 21.89 0.56
C ASP A 395 -15.07 22.39 1.59
N SER A 396 -15.32 23.70 1.67
CA SER A 396 -16.54 24.23 2.31
C SER A 396 -17.78 24.06 1.42
N PHE A 397 -18.32 22.85 1.31
CA PHE A 397 -19.66 22.64 0.73
C PHE A 397 -20.75 22.94 1.78
N GLY A 398 -20.76 24.17 2.31
CA GLY A 398 -21.85 24.69 3.14
C GLY A 398 -22.76 25.62 2.33
N PRO A 399 -24.03 25.80 2.70
CA PRO A 399 -24.81 26.94 2.20
C PRO A 399 -24.00 28.21 2.49
N MET A 400 -23.63 28.95 1.43
CA MET A 400 -22.79 30.13 1.51
C MET A 400 -23.45 31.20 2.38
N SER A 401 -23.22 31.17 3.68
CA SER A 401 -23.67 32.20 4.61
C SER A 401 -22.73 33.40 4.55
N ASP A 402 -23.26 34.60 4.77
CA ASP A 402 -22.50 35.86 4.88
C ASP A 402 -21.68 35.88 6.19
N THR A 403 -20.76 34.95 6.37
CA THR A 403 -19.78 35.05 7.47
C THR A 403 -18.71 36.07 7.07
N SER A 404 -18.67 37.20 7.78
CA SER A 404 -17.61 38.19 7.64
C SER A 404 -16.31 37.64 8.21
N PHE A 405 -15.31 37.42 7.37
CA PHE A 405 -13.94 37.11 7.77
C PHE A 405 -12.95 38.10 7.15
N ASP A 406 -11.81 38.30 7.79
CA ASP A 406 -10.79 39.25 7.38
C ASP A 406 -9.48 38.54 7.04
N LEU A 407 -9.19 38.40 5.75
CA LEU A 407 -7.93 37.83 5.29
C LEU A 407 -6.71 38.71 5.57
N SER A 408 -6.90 39.97 6.01
CA SER A 408 -5.80 40.83 6.44
C SER A 408 -5.05 40.26 7.65
N ILE A 409 -5.67 39.34 8.40
CA ILE A 409 -5.06 38.56 9.48
C ILE A 409 -3.81 37.81 8.97
N PHE A 410 -3.84 37.27 7.74
CA PHE A 410 -2.70 36.58 7.15
C PHE A 410 -1.51 37.49 6.85
N SER A 411 -1.66 38.82 6.93
CA SER A 411 -0.53 39.74 6.73
C SER A 411 0.64 39.52 7.69
N GLN A 412 0.45 38.75 8.78
CA GLN A 412 1.50 38.31 9.71
C GLN A 412 2.37 37.17 9.16
N LEU A 413 1.88 36.39 8.18
CA LEU A 413 2.57 35.23 7.60
C LEU A 413 3.60 35.68 6.55
N LYS A 414 4.73 36.19 7.03
CA LYS A 414 5.79 36.79 6.18
C LYS A 414 6.53 35.81 5.29
N GLU A 415 6.43 34.50 5.55
CA GLU A 415 7.05 33.46 4.74
C GLU A 415 6.07 32.76 3.79
N LEU A 416 4.79 33.14 3.77
CA LEU A 416 3.77 32.44 2.98
C LEU A 416 4.07 32.60 1.48
N ARG A 417 4.20 31.46 0.79
CA ARG A 417 4.46 31.37 -0.66
C ARG A 417 3.28 30.74 -1.40
N THR A 418 2.56 29.84 -0.76
CA THR A 418 1.41 29.16 -1.35
C THR A 418 0.19 29.35 -0.47
N LEU A 419 -0.89 29.83 -1.09
CA LEU A 419 -2.20 29.96 -0.47
C LEU A 419 -3.27 29.35 -1.39
N ILE A 420 -3.95 28.33 -0.91
CA ILE A 420 -5.05 27.65 -1.61
C ILE A 420 -6.31 27.82 -0.76
N LEU A 421 -7.33 28.46 -1.33
CA LEU A 421 -8.61 28.68 -0.70
C LEU A 421 -9.72 28.25 -1.66
N HIS A 422 -10.06 26.98 -1.65
CA HIS A 422 -11.08 26.42 -2.54
C HIS A 422 -12.49 26.72 -2.06
N ASN A 423 -13.42 26.92 -2.99
CA ASN A 423 -14.87 26.97 -2.75
C ASN A 423 -15.32 28.03 -1.72
N GLN A 424 -14.63 29.17 -1.63
CA GLN A 424 -14.95 30.24 -0.69
C GLN A 424 -15.76 31.37 -1.33
N ASN A 425 -16.61 32.04 -0.55
CA ASN A 425 -17.34 33.22 -1.01
C ASN A 425 -16.51 34.50 -0.77
N PHE A 426 -15.76 34.92 -1.79
CA PHE A 426 -14.99 36.14 -1.69
C PHE A 426 -15.77 37.36 -2.16
N THR A 427 -15.81 38.38 -1.30
CA THR A 427 -16.06 39.76 -1.72
C THR A 427 -14.75 40.42 -2.11
N THR A 428 -14.83 41.55 -2.82
CA THR A 428 -13.66 42.41 -3.08
C THR A 428 -12.93 42.76 -1.78
N LEU A 429 -13.67 43.07 -0.71
CA LEU A 429 -13.10 43.46 0.58
C LEU A 429 -12.28 42.32 1.21
N HIS A 430 -12.80 41.08 1.17
CA HIS A 430 -12.08 39.91 1.70
C HIS A 430 -10.71 39.77 1.03
N LEU A 431 -10.68 39.77 -0.30
CA LEU A 431 -9.45 39.53 -1.07
C LEU A 431 -8.44 40.66 -0.95
N MET A 432 -8.87 41.93 -0.86
CA MET A 432 -7.94 43.04 -0.65
C MET A 432 -7.18 42.92 0.68
N GLY A 433 -7.66 42.12 1.65
CA GLY A 433 -6.90 41.78 2.86
C GLY A 433 -5.56 41.09 2.57
N LEU A 434 -5.46 40.34 1.46
CA LEU A 434 -4.25 39.60 1.08
C LEU A 434 -3.15 40.50 0.48
N GLN A 435 -3.43 41.76 0.16
CA GLN A 435 -2.51 42.66 -0.55
C GLN A 435 -1.13 42.85 0.12
N LYS A 436 -1.00 42.53 1.41
CA LYS A 436 0.24 42.63 2.18
C LYS A 436 1.14 41.39 2.09
N LEU A 437 0.70 40.31 1.43
CA LEU A 437 1.45 39.07 1.27
C LEU A 437 2.46 39.17 0.12
N SER A 438 3.50 39.99 0.30
CA SER A 438 4.49 40.28 -0.75
C SER A 438 5.34 39.07 -1.19
N THR A 439 5.40 38.02 -0.37
CA THR A 439 6.15 36.77 -0.66
C THR A 439 5.31 35.71 -1.35
N LEU A 440 4.00 35.95 -1.54
CA LEU A 440 3.10 34.95 -2.11
C LEU A 440 3.43 34.73 -3.60
N GLU A 441 3.69 33.48 -3.96
CA GLU A 441 4.09 33.06 -5.30
C GLU A 441 2.99 32.30 -6.03
N PHE A 442 2.18 31.53 -5.29
CA PHE A 442 1.05 30.76 -5.81
C PHE A 442 -0.23 31.06 -5.02
N LEU A 443 -1.29 31.42 -5.74
CA LEU A 443 -2.62 31.66 -5.20
C LEU A 443 -3.64 30.85 -5.98
N ASP A 444 -4.40 30.02 -5.29
CA ASP A 444 -5.50 29.24 -5.86
C ASP A 444 -6.82 29.62 -5.18
N LEU A 445 -7.76 30.13 -5.99
CA LEU A 445 -9.09 30.56 -5.59
C LEU A 445 -10.19 29.74 -6.29
N SER A 446 -9.88 28.53 -6.79
CA SER A 446 -10.80 27.70 -7.54
C SER A 446 -12.14 27.47 -6.84
N GLY A 447 -13.22 27.43 -7.62
CA GLY A 447 -14.59 27.19 -7.14
C GLY A 447 -15.25 28.37 -6.43
N SER A 448 -14.66 29.57 -6.48
CA SER A 448 -15.23 30.78 -5.85
C SER A 448 -16.33 31.41 -6.72
N PRO A 449 -17.62 31.36 -6.34
CA PRO A 449 -18.72 31.70 -7.25
C PRO A 449 -18.84 33.20 -7.59
N ASN A 450 -18.45 34.08 -6.66
CA ASN A 450 -18.59 35.54 -6.81
C ASN A 450 -17.30 36.24 -7.24
N LEU A 451 -16.30 35.48 -7.67
CA LEU A 451 -15.00 36.01 -8.06
C LEU A 451 -15.06 36.60 -9.48
N SER A 452 -14.94 37.93 -9.63
CA SER A 452 -14.95 38.60 -10.94
C SER A 452 -13.54 38.91 -11.46
N ASN A 453 -13.44 39.11 -12.78
CA ASN A 453 -12.18 39.45 -13.46
C ASN A 453 -11.51 40.70 -12.85
N GLU A 454 -12.31 41.73 -12.54
CA GLU A 454 -11.83 43.02 -12.03
C GLU A 454 -11.25 42.90 -10.63
N VAL A 455 -11.91 42.12 -9.76
CA VAL A 455 -11.47 41.89 -8.38
C VAL A 455 -10.13 41.16 -8.35
N VAL A 456 -10.02 40.08 -9.14
CA VAL A 456 -8.79 39.30 -9.28
C VAL A 456 -7.69 40.18 -9.88
N ALA A 457 -7.97 40.94 -10.94
CA ALA A 457 -6.98 41.81 -11.54
C ALA A 457 -6.48 42.91 -10.61
N LYS A 458 -7.34 43.43 -9.73
CA LYS A 458 -6.93 44.37 -8.70
C LYS A 458 -6.03 43.71 -7.66
N LEU A 459 -6.36 42.49 -7.23
CA LEU A 459 -5.59 41.75 -6.25
C LEU A 459 -4.17 41.41 -6.77
N THR A 460 -4.07 40.88 -7.99
CA THR A 460 -2.79 40.46 -8.57
C THR A 460 -1.83 41.63 -8.79
N LYS A 461 -2.34 42.85 -9.05
CA LYS A 461 -1.51 44.07 -9.10
C LYS A 461 -0.86 44.39 -7.76
N SER A 462 -1.51 44.08 -6.65
CA SER A 462 -0.97 44.31 -5.31
C SER A 462 0.02 43.22 -4.87
N LEU A 463 -0.11 42.00 -5.39
CA LEU A 463 0.75 40.86 -5.05
C LEU A 463 1.97 40.79 -5.99
N SER A 464 2.97 41.63 -5.75
CA SER A 464 4.14 41.78 -6.61
C SER A 464 5.00 40.51 -6.79
N GLY A 465 4.94 39.56 -5.85
CA GLY A 465 5.63 38.28 -5.90
C GLY A 465 4.88 37.17 -6.64
N LEU A 466 3.60 37.37 -6.97
CA LEU A 466 2.73 36.32 -7.48
C LEU A 466 3.16 35.88 -8.88
N ARG A 467 3.38 34.57 -9.04
CA ARG A 467 3.83 33.95 -10.29
C ARG A 467 2.77 33.08 -10.92
N ARG A 468 1.90 32.48 -10.11
CA ARG A 468 0.86 31.58 -10.58
C ARG A 468 -0.44 31.83 -9.84
N LEU A 469 -1.50 32.00 -10.62
CA LEU A 469 -2.86 32.18 -10.16
C LEU A 469 -3.73 31.07 -10.75
N LYS A 470 -4.52 30.41 -9.90
CA LYS A 470 -5.49 29.41 -10.33
C LYS A 470 -6.91 29.83 -9.94
N VAL A 471 -7.81 29.76 -10.90
CA VAL A 471 -9.20 30.26 -10.79
C VAL A 471 -10.21 29.32 -11.46
N ASP A 472 -9.90 28.02 -11.52
CA ASP A 472 -10.79 27.03 -12.13
C ASP A 472 -12.18 27.05 -11.50
N PHE A 473 -13.19 26.75 -12.31
CA PHE A 473 -14.60 26.66 -11.87
C PHE A 473 -15.15 27.93 -11.20
N CYS A 474 -14.58 29.11 -11.48
CA CYS A 474 -15.14 30.40 -11.07
C CYS A 474 -16.06 30.95 -12.18
N PRO A 475 -17.40 30.93 -12.02
CA PRO A 475 -18.36 31.18 -13.10
C PRO A 475 -18.34 32.62 -13.65
N LEU A 476 -17.82 33.59 -12.88
CA LEU A 476 -17.68 34.99 -13.30
C LEU A 476 -16.28 35.33 -13.84
N ILE A 477 -15.34 34.38 -13.79
CA ILE A 477 -14.03 34.53 -14.38
C ILE A 477 -14.09 34.08 -15.84
N THR A 478 -13.59 34.92 -16.74
CA THR A 478 -13.53 34.63 -18.17
C THR A 478 -12.13 34.84 -18.70
N ARG A 479 -11.88 34.42 -19.95
CA ARG A 479 -10.62 34.71 -20.65
C ARG A 479 -10.33 36.21 -20.81
N GLN A 480 -11.25 37.11 -20.46
CA GLN A 480 -10.97 38.54 -20.35
C GLN A 480 -9.95 38.84 -19.25
N LEU A 481 -9.87 38.01 -18.20
CA LEU A 481 -8.87 38.16 -17.14
C LEU A 481 -7.44 38.17 -17.70
N THR A 482 -7.11 37.28 -18.63
CA THR A 482 -5.76 37.25 -19.22
C THR A 482 -5.44 38.55 -19.97
N LYS A 483 -6.42 39.10 -20.70
CA LYS A 483 -6.27 40.40 -21.37
C LYS A 483 -6.02 41.55 -20.39
N ILE A 484 -6.75 41.56 -19.26
CA ILE A 484 -6.55 42.56 -18.21
C ILE A 484 -5.16 42.43 -17.57
N LEU A 485 -4.62 41.20 -17.53
CA LEU A 485 -3.33 40.87 -16.92
C LEU A 485 -2.14 40.87 -17.89
N GLU A 486 -2.32 41.22 -19.18
CA GLU A 486 -1.23 41.24 -20.18
C GLU A 486 -0.01 42.08 -19.76
N GLY A 487 -0.20 43.07 -18.88
CA GLY A 487 0.88 43.87 -18.30
C GLY A 487 1.76 43.13 -17.26
N ASN A 488 1.45 41.89 -16.90
CA ASN A 488 2.21 41.09 -15.94
C ASN A 488 2.72 39.77 -16.58
N PRO A 489 3.78 39.82 -17.41
CA PRO A 489 4.23 38.68 -18.21
C PRO A 489 4.80 37.51 -17.37
N LYS A 490 5.03 37.72 -16.08
CA LYS A 490 5.52 36.68 -15.16
C LYS A 490 4.39 35.88 -14.52
N LEU A 491 3.14 36.36 -14.61
CA LEU A 491 2.00 35.73 -13.99
C LEU A 491 1.35 34.72 -14.94
N GLN A 492 1.44 33.44 -14.60
CA GLN A 492 0.68 32.38 -15.23
C GLN A 492 -0.72 32.31 -14.61
N VAL A 493 -1.76 32.24 -15.46
CA VAL A 493 -3.15 32.08 -15.02
C VAL A 493 -3.71 30.75 -15.56
N ASP A 494 -4.13 29.89 -14.64
CA ASP A 494 -4.78 28.61 -14.94
C ASP A 494 -6.30 28.73 -14.69
N PHE A 495 -7.10 28.18 -15.61
CA PHE A 495 -8.57 28.26 -15.66
C PHE A 495 -9.21 26.88 -15.66
#